data_AF-A0A0G1LDJ4-F1
#
_entry.id   AF-A0A0G1LDJ4-F1
#
_cell.length_a   1.000
_cell.length_b   1.000
_cell.length_c   1.000
_cell.angle_alpha   90.00
_cell.angle_beta   90.00
_cell.angle_gamma   90.00
#
_symmetry.space_group_name_H-M   'P 1'
#
loop_
_entity.id
_entity.type
_entity.pdbx_description
1 polymer ?
#
loop_
_entity_poly.entity_id
_entity_poly.type
_entity_poly.pdbx_seq_one_letter_code
_entity_poly.pdbx_strand_id
1 'polypeptide(L)'
;MSIFNLAILPGLVALIVSFLATPLVIKLAWKLGIIDDPAKNKQIKVIHTYPVPRGGGLALFVAVLVASLIFLPIDKHLKGILGGAAVLTLMGILDDKYNLNPYLRLAGGFLAAAIPIAAGIGIAFLSNPQGGIIDLSQPQINFYFLGEP
;
A
#
# COMPACT_ATOMS: atom_id res chain seq x y z
N MET A 1 8.06 0.18 -26.08
CA MET A 1 7.09 -0.83 -25.59
C MET A 1 5.69 -0.31 -25.86
N SER A 2 4.77 -1.16 -26.34
CA SER A 2 3.37 -0.78 -26.53
C SER A 2 2.69 -0.52 -25.18
N ILE A 3 1.73 0.42 -25.14
CA ILE A 3 0.85 0.68 -23.97
C ILE A 3 0.24 -0.61 -23.43
N PHE A 4 -0.07 -1.54 -24.34
CA PHE A 4 -0.62 -2.85 -23.99
C PHE A 4 0.28 -3.61 -22.99
N ASN A 5 1.59 -3.63 -23.22
CA ASN A 5 2.54 -4.35 -22.37
C ASN A 5 2.86 -3.61 -21.07
N LEU A 6 2.77 -2.27 -21.07
CA LEU A 6 3.12 -1.46 -19.91
C LEU A 6 1.97 -1.27 -18.91
N ALA A 7 0.72 -1.31 -19.37
CA ALA A 7 -0.43 -0.98 -18.52
C ALA A 7 -1.53 -2.05 -18.55
N ILE A 8 -1.94 -2.50 -19.73
CA ILE A 8 -3.09 -3.39 -19.88
C ILE A 8 -2.77 -4.79 -19.34
N LEU A 9 -1.64 -5.36 -19.77
CA LEU A 9 -1.22 -6.71 -19.35
C LEU A 9 -0.96 -6.79 -17.83
N PRO A 10 -0.19 -5.88 -17.21
CA PRO A 10 -0.03 -5.85 -15.76
C PRO A 10 -1.35 -5.64 -15.01
N GLY A 11 -2.24 -4.78 -15.52
CA GLY A 11 -3.56 -4.55 -14.95
C GLY A 11 -4.46 -5.78 -14.96
N LEU A 12 -4.45 -6.54 -16.06
CA LEU A 12 -5.19 -7.81 -16.15
C LEU A 12 -4.64 -8.87 -15.19
N VAL A 13 -3.31 -8.97 -15.07
CA VAL A 13 -2.68 -9.88 -14.11
C VAL A 13 -3.05 -9.49 -12.67
N ALA A 14 -2.95 -8.20 -12.33
CA ALA A 14 -3.37 -7.71 -11.01
C ALA A 14 -4.86 -8.00 -10.74
N LEU A 15 -5.73 -7.84 -11.73
CA LEU A 15 -7.16 -8.16 -11.61
C LEU A 15 -7.38 -9.65 -11.31
N ILE A 16 -6.76 -10.54 -12.07
CA ILE A 16 -6.88 -11.99 -11.88
C ILE A 16 -6.32 -12.40 -10.51
N VAL A 17 -5.14 -11.92 -10.15
CA VAL A 17 -4.51 -12.24 -8.87
C VAL A 17 -5.36 -11.72 -7.71
N SER A 18 -5.86 -10.50 -7.77
CA SER A 18 -6.75 -9.94 -6.73
C SER A 18 -8.03 -10.75 -6.60
N PHE A 19 -8.64 -11.13 -7.72
CA PHE A 19 -9.86 -11.94 -7.73
C PHE A 19 -9.65 -13.31 -7.07
N LEU A 20 -8.54 -13.98 -7.38
CA LEU A 20 -8.18 -15.28 -6.79
C LEU A 20 -7.70 -15.17 -5.33
N ALA A 21 -7.03 -14.07 -4.96
CA ALA A 21 -6.57 -13.84 -3.59
C ALA A 21 -7.72 -13.48 -2.64
N THR A 22 -8.77 -12.81 -3.14
CA THR A 22 -9.93 -12.38 -2.34
C THR A 22 -10.57 -13.50 -1.50
N PRO A 23 -10.93 -14.68 -2.04
CA PRO A 23 -11.51 -15.76 -1.23
C PRO A 23 -10.55 -16.30 -0.15
N LEU A 24 -9.24 -16.26 -0.40
CA LEU A 24 -8.24 -16.64 0.61
C LEU A 24 -8.19 -15.61 1.74
N VAL A 25 -8.21 -14.32 1.39
CA VAL A 25 -8.25 -13.23 2.38
C VAL A 25 -9.53 -13.26 3.19
N ILE A 26 -10.69 -13.57 2.57
CA ILE A 26 -11.95 -13.77 3.29
C ILE A 26 -11.79 -14.88 4.34
N LYS A 27 -11.30 -16.07 3.95
CA LYS A 27 -11.06 -17.18 4.89
C LYS A 27 -10.11 -16.77 6.02
N LEU A 28 -9.06 -16.02 5.70
CA LEU A 28 -8.10 -15.53 6.68
C LEU A 28 -8.74 -14.50 7.64
N ALA A 29 -9.57 -13.59 7.15
CA ALA A 29 -10.28 -12.61 7.96
C ALA A 29 -11.20 -13.30 8.98
N TRP A 30 -11.88 -14.37 8.57
CA TRP A 30 -12.67 -15.21 9.50
C TRP A 30 -11.80 -15.85 10.58
N LYS A 31 -10.64 -16.41 10.20
CA LYS A 31 -9.71 -17.04 11.15
C LYS A 31 -9.07 -16.05 12.12
N LEU A 32 -8.77 -14.84 11.65
CA LEU A 32 -8.16 -13.77 12.45
C LEU A 32 -9.17 -12.98 13.27
N GLY A 33 -10.48 -13.21 13.08
CA GLY A 33 -11.56 -12.49 13.76
C GLY A 33 -11.75 -11.06 13.27
N ILE A 34 -11.26 -10.74 12.06
CA ILE A 34 -11.32 -9.39 11.48
C ILE A 34 -12.61 -9.27 10.67
N ILE A 35 -13.74 -9.32 11.37
CA ILE A 35 -15.09 -9.30 10.78
C ILE A 35 -15.87 -8.14 11.39
N ASP A 36 -16.59 -7.42 10.53
CA ASP A 36 -17.60 -6.45 10.94
C ASP A 36 -18.93 -7.16 11.18
N ASP A 37 -19.28 -7.38 12.45
CA ASP A 37 -20.53 -8.03 12.84
C ASP A 37 -21.51 -6.98 13.40
N PRO A 38 -22.60 -6.65 12.68
CA PRO A 38 -23.58 -5.66 13.13
C PRO A 38 -24.30 -6.05 14.43
N ALA A 39 -24.35 -7.35 14.77
CA ALA A 39 -24.96 -7.81 16.02
C ALA A 39 -24.06 -7.56 17.25
N LYS A 40 -22.74 -7.49 17.04
CA LYS A 40 -21.75 -7.29 18.12
C LYS A 40 -21.26 -5.86 18.24
N ASN A 41 -21.17 -5.14 17.12
CA ASN A 41 -20.68 -3.77 17.07
C ASN A 41 -21.69 -2.88 16.33
N LYS A 42 -22.62 -2.26 17.07
CA LYS A 42 -23.48 -1.18 16.55
C LYS A 42 -22.69 0.11 16.39
N GLN A 43 -21.75 0.16 15.44
CA GLN A 43 -21.15 1.42 15.02
C GLN A 43 -22.07 2.07 13.98
N ILE A 44 -22.22 3.40 14.02
CA ILE A 44 -23.08 4.17 13.08
C ILE A 44 -22.72 3.90 11.60
N LYS A 45 -21.48 3.49 11.32
CA LYS A 45 -21.00 3.14 9.97
C LYS A 45 -21.45 1.78 9.44
N VAL A 46 -21.94 0.87 10.28
CA VAL A 46 -22.32 -0.48 9.86
C VAL A 46 -23.77 -0.47 9.38
N ILE A 47 -23.94 -0.28 8.06
CA ILE A 47 -25.24 -0.32 7.39
C ILE A 47 -25.64 -1.74 6.94
N HIS A 48 -24.70 -2.69 7.00
CA HIS A 48 -24.89 -4.06 6.56
C HIS A 48 -25.67 -4.86 7.60
N THR A 49 -26.53 -5.77 7.15
CA THR A 49 -27.35 -6.62 8.04
C THR A 49 -26.70 -7.97 8.35
N TYR A 50 -25.58 -8.30 7.71
CA TYR A 50 -24.84 -9.55 7.86
C TYR A 50 -23.36 -9.29 8.13
N PRO A 51 -22.61 -10.26 8.72
CA PRO A 51 -21.19 -10.09 8.99
C PRO A 51 -20.35 -9.96 7.72
N VAL A 52 -19.50 -8.92 7.64
CA VAL A 52 -18.65 -8.66 6.46
C VAL A 52 -17.16 -8.74 6.85
N PRO A 53 -16.33 -9.53 6.15
CA PRO A 53 -14.90 -9.60 6.42
C PRO A 53 -14.22 -8.26 6.07
N ARG A 54 -13.35 -7.78 6.96
CA ARG A 54 -12.49 -6.60 6.73
C ARG A 54 -11.07 -7.07 6.32
N GLY A 55 -10.25 -6.18 5.76
CA GLY A 55 -8.88 -6.52 5.33
C GLY A 55 -8.67 -6.79 3.83
N GLY A 56 -9.59 -6.33 2.95
CA GLY A 56 -9.45 -6.46 1.50
C GLY A 56 -8.16 -5.86 0.93
N GLY A 57 -7.53 -4.91 1.64
CA GLY A 57 -6.23 -4.34 1.28
C GLY A 57 -5.12 -5.38 1.12
N LEU A 58 -5.17 -6.51 1.85
CA LEU A 58 -4.20 -7.59 1.70
C LEU A 58 -4.28 -8.25 0.30
N ALA A 59 -5.50 -8.47 -0.22
CA ALA A 59 -5.67 -9.05 -1.55
C ALA A 59 -5.10 -8.11 -2.63
N LEU A 60 -5.35 -6.81 -2.47
CA LEU A 60 -4.83 -5.78 -3.38
C LEU A 60 -3.30 -5.68 -3.31
N PHE A 61 -2.72 -5.72 -2.11
CA PHE A 61 -1.26 -5.71 -1.95
C PHE A 61 -0.62 -6.92 -2.64
N VAL A 62 -1.17 -8.12 -2.46
CA VAL A 62 -0.68 -9.33 -3.14
C VAL A 62 -0.77 -9.18 -4.67
N ALA A 63 -1.87 -8.63 -5.18
CA ALA A 63 -2.04 -8.37 -6.61
C ALA A 63 -0.99 -7.40 -7.17
N VAL A 64 -0.77 -6.28 -6.49
CA VAL A 64 0.26 -5.29 -6.87
C VAL A 64 1.65 -5.90 -6.78
N LEU A 65 1.96 -6.63 -5.70
CA LEU A 65 3.26 -7.28 -5.52
C LEU A 65 3.56 -8.27 -6.66
N VAL A 66 2.60 -9.15 -6.98
CA VAL A 66 2.79 -10.15 -8.04
C VAL A 66 2.91 -9.48 -9.41
N ALA A 67 2.04 -8.52 -9.74
CA ALA A 67 2.12 -7.80 -11.01
C ALA A 67 3.45 -7.03 -11.13
N SER A 68 3.86 -6.32 -10.08
CA SER A 68 5.14 -5.59 -10.07
C SER A 68 6.34 -6.51 -10.27
N LEU A 69 6.38 -7.67 -9.61
CA LEU A 69 7.51 -8.60 -9.75
C LEU A 69 7.61 -9.25 -11.14
N ILE A 70 6.49 -9.38 -11.86
CA ILE A 70 6.48 -9.96 -13.20
C ILE A 70 6.86 -8.92 -14.26
N PHE A 71 6.36 -7.69 -14.14
CA PHE A 71 6.42 -6.69 -15.21
C PHE A 71 7.46 -5.59 -15.00
N LEU A 72 7.94 -5.36 -13.78
CA LEU A 72 8.94 -4.32 -13.50
C LEU A 72 10.29 -4.94 -13.12
N PRO A 73 11.40 -4.29 -13.49
CA PRO A 73 12.72 -4.67 -13.00
C PRO A 73 12.79 -4.45 -11.48
N ILE A 74 13.43 -5.39 -10.79
CA ILE A 74 13.59 -5.32 -9.34
C ILE A 74 14.76 -4.38 -8.99
N ASP A 75 14.49 -3.08 -8.97
CA ASP A 75 15.43 -2.05 -8.54
C ASP A 75 15.19 -1.61 -7.08
N LYS A 76 16.06 -0.73 -6.58
CA LYS A 76 15.96 -0.20 -5.20
C LYS A 76 14.68 0.59 -4.97
N HIS A 77 14.17 1.29 -5.98
CA HIS A 77 12.97 2.11 -5.87
C HIS A 77 11.73 1.23 -5.74
N LEU A 78 11.63 0.18 -6.56
CA LEU A 78 10.54 -0.79 -6.49
C LEU A 78 10.55 -1.51 -5.14
N LYS A 79 11.72 -1.94 -4.64
CA LYS A 79 11.84 -2.51 -3.29
C LYS A 79 11.36 -1.54 -2.21
N GLY A 80 11.73 -0.26 -2.32
CA GLY A 80 11.27 0.79 -1.39
C GLY A 80 9.76 0.99 -1.41
N ILE A 81 9.15 1.08 -2.60
CA ILE A 81 7.70 1.23 -2.77
C ILE A 81 6.95 0.01 -2.21
N LEU A 82 7.37 -1.21 -2.58
CA LEU A 82 6.74 -2.44 -2.10
C LEU A 82 6.94 -2.62 -0.59
N GLY A 83 8.09 -2.22 -0.05
CA GLY A 83 8.35 -2.22 1.40
C GLY A 83 7.43 -1.27 2.16
N GLY A 84 7.28 -0.03 1.69
CA GLY A 84 6.31 0.92 2.26
C GLY A 84 4.87 0.42 2.18
N ALA A 85 4.48 -0.13 1.02
CA ALA A 85 3.16 -0.71 0.82
C ALA A 85 2.90 -1.92 1.75
N ALA A 86 3.93 -2.75 2.01
CA ALA A 86 3.83 -3.87 2.95
C ALA A 86 3.57 -3.36 4.37
N VAL A 87 4.29 -2.33 4.82
CA VAL A 87 4.07 -1.71 6.13
C VAL A 87 2.66 -1.11 6.24
N LEU A 88 2.17 -0.41 5.22
CA LEU A 88 0.79 0.10 5.20
C LEU A 88 -0.24 -1.01 5.26
N THR A 89 0.00 -2.11 4.53
CA THR A 89 -0.91 -3.26 4.51
C THR A 89 -0.98 -3.92 5.87
N LEU A 90 0.17 -4.15 6.52
CA LEU A 90 0.23 -4.66 7.89
C LEU A 90 -0.46 -3.71 8.87
N MET A 91 -0.21 -2.41 8.75
CA MET A 91 -0.83 -1.41 9.61
C MET A 91 -2.36 -1.39 9.45
N GLY A 92 -2.87 -1.52 8.22
CA GLY A 92 -4.30 -1.64 7.94
C GLY A 92 -4.93 -2.89 8.57
N ILE A 93 -4.26 -4.05 8.46
CA ILE A 93 -4.73 -5.30 9.09
C ILE A 93 -4.75 -5.17 10.63
N LEU A 94 -3.72 -4.54 11.20
CA LEU A 94 -3.64 -4.31 12.64
C LEU A 94 -4.74 -3.33 13.10
N ASP A 95 -5.01 -2.28 12.33
CA ASP A 95 -6.08 -1.32 12.61
C ASP A 95 -7.46 -1.98 12.55
N ASP A 96 -7.70 -2.81 11.53
CA ASP A 96 -8.96 -3.54 11.38
C ASP A 96 -9.22 -4.50 12.54
N LYS A 97 -8.16 -5.07 13.15
CA LYS A 97 -8.26 -6.01 14.27
C LYS A 97 -8.32 -5.36 15.64
N TYR A 98 -7.47 -4.36 15.89
CA TYR A 98 -7.27 -3.79 17.23
C TYR A 98 -7.85 -2.40 17.40
N ASN A 99 -8.39 -1.80 16.33
CA ASN A 99 -8.96 -0.46 16.33
C ASN A 99 -7.96 0.55 16.93
N LEU A 100 -6.83 0.71 16.24
CA LEU A 100 -5.64 1.34 16.81
C LEU A 100 -5.85 2.83 17.06
N ASN A 101 -5.13 3.34 18.07
CA ASN A 101 -5.08 4.76 18.36
C ASN A 101 -4.63 5.55 17.10
N PRO A 102 -5.31 6.66 16.74
CA PRO A 102 -4.90 7.55 15.65
C PRO A 102 -3.41 7.90 15.61
N TYR A 103 -2.76 8.07 16.76
CA TYR A 103 -1.31 8.36 16.82
C TYR A 103 -0.45 7.20 16.33
N LEU A 104 -0.83 5.95 16.63
CA LEU A 104 -0.13 4.77 16.13
C LEU A 104 -0.32 4.65 14.62
N ARG A 105 -1.53 4.90 14.11
CA ARG A 105 -1.83 4.93 12.67
C ARG A 105 -0.97 5.95 11.94
N LEU A 106 -0.83 7.14 12.52
CA LEU A 106 0.01 8.19 11.99
C LEU A 106 1.49 7.77 11.99
N ALA A 107 2.00 7.21 13.10
CA ALA A 107 3.37 6.72 13.19
C ALA A 107 3.66 5.61 12.16
N GLY A 108 2.73 4.66 11.99
CA GLY A 108 2.82 3.62 10.97
C GLY A 108 2.84 4.18 9.55
N GLY A 109 2.05 5.21 9.28
CA GLY A 109 2.08 5.95 8.01
C GLY A 109 3.42 6.64 7.77
N PHE A 110 3.98 7.30 8.79
CA PHE A 110 5.32 7.90 8.69
C PHE A 110 6.41 6.87 8.42
N LEU A 111 6.37 5.72 9.11
CA LEU A 111 7.30 4.62 8.85
C LEU A 111 7.17 4.09 7.42
N ALA A 112 5.94 3.90 6.93
CA ALA A 112 5.72 3.45 5.57
C ALA A 112 6.19 4.46 4.52
N ALA A 113 6.03 5.76 4.76
CA ALA A 113 6.51 6.81 3.86
C ALA A 113 8.03 6.97 3.91
N ALA A 114 8.66 6.73 5.05
CA ALA A 114 10.11 6.82 5.21
C ALA A 114 10.87 5.78 4.37
N ILE A 115 10.29 4.59 4.12
CA ILE A 115 10.93 3.52 3.35
C ILE A 115 11.24 3.92 1.89
N PRO A 116 10.27 4.36 1.07
CA PRO A 116 10.57 4.82 -0.30
C PRO A 116 11.47 6.06 -0.32
N ILE A 117 11.35 6.95 0.68
CA ILE A 117 12.25 8.11 0.82
C ILE A 117 13.70 7.65 1.04
N ALA A 118 13.92 6.69 1.93
CA ALA A 118 15.24 6.08 2.15
C ALA A 118 15.76 5.31 0.92
N ALA A 119 14.86 4.83 0.05
CA ALA A 119 15.24 4.27 -1.25
C ALA A 119 15.62 5.33 -2.30
N GLY A 120 15.64 6.62 -1.92
CA GLY A 120 16.01 7.75 -2.78
C GLY A 120 14.86 8.29 -3.64
N ILE A 121 13.61 7.96 -3.29
CA ILE A 121 12.44 8.54 -3.97
C ILE A 121 12.12 9.89 -3.33
N GLY A 122 12.27 10.96 -4.09
CA GLY A 122 11.98 12.32 -3.64
C GLY A 122 11.65 13.24 -4.81
N ILE A 123 11.06 14.39 -4.49
CA ILE A 123 10.73 15.43 -5.48
C ILE A 123 11.83 16.49 -5.39
N ALA A 124 12.65 16.60 -6.43
CA ALA A 124 13.73 17.60 -6.48
C ALA A 124 13.24 18.95 -7.05
N PHE A 125 12.26 18.93 -7.95
CA PHE A 125 11.80 20.11 -8.66
C PHE A 125 10.28 20.18 -8.64
N LEU A 126 9.75 21.36 -8.32
CA LEU A 126 8.32 21.64 -8.39
C LEU A 126 8.08 22.71 -9.45
N SER A 127 7.25 22.38 -10.45
CA SER A 127 6.87 23.34 -11.49
C SER A 127 5.80 24.29 -10.97
N ASN A 128 6.04 25.60 -11.08
CA ASN A 128 5.08 26.62 -10.66
C ASN A 128 4.06 26.90 -11.78
N PRO A 129 2.74 26.80 -11.53
CA PRO A 129 1.71 27.14 -12.51
C PRO A 129 1.79 28.59 -13.04
N GLN A 130 2.40 29.50 -12.29
CA GLN A 130 2.63 30.90 -12.68
C GLN A 130 3.94 31.10 -13.47
N GLY A 131 4.70 30.02 -13.71
CA GLY A 131 6.00 30.02 -14.37
C GLY A 131 7.17 29.86 -13.40
N GLY A 132 8.24 29.21 -13.89
CA GLY A 132 9.46 28.94 -13.11
C GLY A 132 9.49 27.56 -12.45
N ILE A 133 10.68 27.20 -11.94
CA ILE A 133 10.94 25.94 -11.23
C ILE A 133 11.35 26.30 -9.81
N ILE A 134 10.66 25.75 -8.83
CA ILE A 134 11.09 25.79 -7.43
C ILE A 134 12.00 24.59 -7.22
N ASP A 135 13.27 24.87 -6.96
CA ASP A 135 14.27 23.87 -6.62
C ASP A 135 14.11 23.47 -5.15
N LEU A 136 13.75 22.20 -4.92
CA LEU A 136 13.57 21.58 -3.62
C LEU A 136 14.72 20.63 -3.29
N SER A 137 15.82 20.69 -4.05
CA SER A 137 17.00 19.86 -3.82
C SER A 137 17.76 20.21 -2.53
N GLN A 138 17.42 21.32 -1.86
CA GLN A 138 18.09 21.76 -0.65
C GLN A 138 17.09 21.89 0.51
N PRO A 139 17.31 21.24 1.67
CA PRO A 139 18.39 20.30 2.00
C PRO A 139 18.04 18.83 1.65
N GLN A 140 18.93 18.13 0.92
CA GLN A 140 18.87 16.68 0.70
C GLN A 140 19.38 15.91 1.92
N ILE A 141 18.49 15.28 2.68
CA ILE A 141 18.88 14.29 3.71
C ILE A 141 18.79 12.91 3.07
N ASN A 142 19.90 12.43 2.51
CA ASN A 142 19.97 11.10 1.90
C ASN A 142 20.19 10.03 3.00
N PHE A 143 19.19 9.18 3.23
CA PHE A 143 19.29 8.06 4.16
C PHE A 143 19.65 6.77 3.41
N TYR A 144 20.94 6.45 3.30
CA TYR A 144 21.43 5.25 2.59
C TYR A 144 21.32 3.96 3.42
N PHE A 145 20.09 3.52 3.72
CA PHE A 145 19.89 2.34 4.56
C PHE A 145 20.08 0.99 3.84
N LEU A 146 20.11 0.97 2.50
CA LEU A 146 20.12 -0.26 1.68
C LEU A 146 21.20 -0.26 0.57
N GLY A 147 22.26 0.55 0.71
CA GLY A 147 23.41 0.60 -0.21
C GLY A 147 23.48 1.87 -1.07
N GLU A 148 24.70 2.20 -1.50
CA GLU A 148 25.02 3.33 -2.38
C GLU A 148 24.61 3.06 -3.85
N PRO A 149 24.37 4.12 -4.66
CA PRO A 149 23.81 4.03 -6.00
C PRO A 149 24.59 3.15 -6.99
#